data_AF-A0A4Q1HRA4-F1
#
_entry.id   AF-A0A4Q1HRA4-F1
#
_cell.length_a   1.000
_cell.length_b   1.000
_cell.length_c   1.000
_cell.angle_alpha   90.00
_cell.angle_beta   90.00
_cell.angle_gamma   90.00
#
_symmetry.space_group_name_H-M   'P 1'
#
loop_
_entity.id
_entity.type
_entity.pdbx_description
1 polymer ?
#
loop_
_entity_poly.entity_id
_entity_poly.type
_entity_poly.pdbx_seq_one_letter_code
_entity_poly.pdbx_strand_id
1 'polypeptide(L)'
;MDGEGSEEWLDGLDVAEGRETWDTYHLIGDVLRNAELAIPPSAGFRARLAAALDNELTIVAAPRKGRFSRPAWRLSLSGAAMAAAVASVVWVAQPLLGGGSAPSQETRVIADATPAASAADEPVLRDYLEAHMQMAGPSAIRQVSFDLGAGR
;
A
#
# COMPACT_ATOMS: atom_id res chain seq x y z
N MET A 1 18.67 -10.85 -5.05
CA MET A 1 17.69 -10.92 -3.93
C MET A 1 16.95 -9.61 -3.98
N ASP A 2 15.96 -9.57 -4.85
CA ASP A 2 15.36 -8.36 -5.38
C ASP A 2 14.24 -7.83 -4.45
N GLY A 3 14.42 -8.05 -3.14
CA GLY A 3 13.37 -7.91 -2.12
C GLY A 3 12.35 -9.05 -2.14
N GLU A 4 12.55 -10.06 -2.98
CA GLU A 4 11.64 -11.18 -3.19
C GLU A 4 12.17 -12.42 -2.45
N GLY A 5 11.91 -12.54 -1.15
CA GLY A 5 12.36 -13.67 -0.33
C GLY A 5 11.78 -13.65 1.08
N SER A 6 11.76 -14.81 1.75
CA SER A 6 11.53 -14.87 3.20
C SER A 6 12.71 -14.26 3.94
N GLU A 7 12.46 -13.65 5.12
CA GLU A 7 13.51 -13.05 5.96
C GLU A 7 14.52 -14.08 6.50
N GLU A 8 14.30 -15.38 6.27
CA GLU A 8 15.17 -16.49 6.67
C GLU A 8 16.61 -16.37 6.15
N TRP A 9 16.81 -15.71 5.00
CA TRP A 9 18.17 -15.47 4.50
C TRP A 9 18.97 -14.47 5.35
N LEU A 10 18.30 -13.59 6.10
CA LEU A 10 18.98 -12.60 6.95
C LEU A 10 19.81 -13.29 8.04
N ASP A 11 19.33 -14.41 8.60
CA ASP A 11 20.06 -15.19 9.60
C ASP A 11 21.37 -15.76 9.02
N GLY A 12 21.42 -16.00 7.71
CA GLY A 12 22.63 -16.45 7.01
C GLY A 12 23.72 -15.38 6.89
N LEU A 13 23.37 -14.08 7.04
CA LEU A 13 24.31 -12.96 6.89
C LEU A 13 25.16 -12.71 8.15
N ASP A 14 24.81 -13.34 9.29
CA ASP A 14 25.60 -13.25 10.51
C ASP A 14 26.92 -14.05 10.43
N VAL A 15 27.02 -14.98 9.47
CA VAL A 15 28.23 -15.77 9.23
C VAL A 15 29.08 -15.14 8.11
N ALA A 16 30.41 -15.30 8.19
CA ALA A 16 31.34 -14.72 7.21
C ALA A 16 31.07 -15.17 5.77
N GLU A 17 30.76 -16.45 5.57
CA GLU A 17 30.44 -17.02 4.26
C GLU A 17 29.18 -16.40 3.63
N GLY A 18 28.16 -16.12 4.44
CA GLY A 18 26.93 -15.46 3.97
C GLY A 18 27.19 -14.03 3.50
N ARG A 19 28.04 -13.28 4.22
CA ARG A 19 28.46 -11.93 3.81
C ARG A 19 29.26 -11.92 2.52
N GLU A 20 30.18 -12.87 2.36
CA GLU A 20 30.96 -13.02 1.12
C GLU A 20 30.06 -13.34 -0.08
N THR A 21 29.08 -14.23 0.12
CA THR A 21 28.08 -14.56 -0.90
C THR A 21 27.24 -13.34 -1.27
N TRP A 22 26.77 -12.59 -0.27
CA TRP A 22 26.03 -11.34 -0.48
C TRP A 22 26.83 -10.33 -1.30
N ASP A 23 28.09 -10.09 -0.92
CA ASP A 23 28.99 -9.16 -1.60
C ASP A 23 29.22 -9.58 -3.05
N THR A 24 29.42 -10.88 -3.29
CA THR A 24 29.63 -11.43 -4.63
C THR A 24 28.42 -11.23 -5.53
N TYR A 25 27.21 -11.49 -5.01
CA TYR A 25 25.98 -11.28 -5.78
C TYR A 25 25.75 -9.81 -6.14
N HIS A 26 26.05 -8.89 -5.23
CA HIS A 26 25.93 -7.47 -5.49
C HIS A 26 26.97 -7.00 -6.50
N LEU A 27 28.21 -7.48 -6.40
CA LEU A 27 29.25 -7.19 -7.39
C LEU A 27 28.88 -7.67 -8.79
N ILE A 28 28.33 -8.89 -8.92
CA ILE A 28 27.81 -9.39 -10.21
C ILE A 28 26.71 -8.45 -10.72
N GLY A 29 25.78 -8.07 -9.85
CA GLY A 29 24.71 -7.13 -10.18
C GLY A 29 25.23 -5.76 -10.65
N ASP A 30 26.26 -5.23 -10.02
CA ASP A 30 26.87 -3.95 -10.37
C ASP A 30 27.54 -4.04 -11.74
N VAL A 31 28.34 -5.08 -11.98
CA VAL A 31 28.98 -5.34 -13.28
C VAL A 31 27.94 -5.44 -14.41
N LEU A 32 26.82 -6.14 -14.18
CA LEU A 32 25.77 -6.31 -15.18
C LEU A 32 25.02 -5.02 -15.50
N ARG A 33 24.91 -4.09 -14.55
CA ARG A 33 24.24 -2.78 -14.76
C ARG A 33 25.18 -1.77 -15.41
N ASN A 34 26.39 -1.65 -14.88
CA ASN A 34 27.44 -0.78 -15.40
C ASN A 34 28.80 -1.16 -14.77
N ALA A 35 29.80 -1.48 -15.59
CA ALA A 35 31.14 -1.83 -15.12
C ALA A 35 31.80 -0.74 -14.25
N GLU A 36 31.45 0.54 -14.43
CA GLU A 36 31.96 1.62 -13.58
C GLU A 36 31.41 1.56 -12.14
N LEU A 37 30.33 0.83 -11.88
CA LEU A 37 29.77 0.62 -10.55
C LEU A 37 30.45 -0.52 -9.79
N ALA A 38 31.23 -1.37 -10.46
CA ALA A 38 31.89 -2.52 -9.88
C ALA A 38 33.14 -2.13 -9.06
N ILE A 39 32.97 -1.19 -8.13
CA ILE A 39 34.02 -0.66 -7.27
C ILE A 39 33.89 -1.32 -5.90
N PRO A 40 34.74 -2.31 -5.57
CA PRO A 40 34.67 -2.96 -4.28
C PRO A 40 35.09 -1.97 -3.17
N PRO A 41 34.31 -1.83 -2.10
CA PRO A 41 34.67 -0.97 -0.98
C PRO A 41 35.90 -1.52 -0.26
N SER A 42 36.79 -0.62 0.19
CA SER A 42 37.97 -1.02 0.95
C SER A 42 37.58 -1.59 2.32
N ALA A 43 38.36 -2.56 2.82
CA ALA A 43 38.14 -3.14 4.15
C ALA A 43 38.13 -2.06 5.26
N GLY A 44 38.99 -1.05 5.16
CA GLY A 44 39.03 0.07 6.12
C GLY A 44 37.81 1.00 6.04
N PHE A 45 37.17 1.15 4.88
CA PHE A 45 35.89 1.85 4.79
C PHE A 45 34.79 1.05 5.49
N ARG A 46 34.69 -0.25 5.21
CA ARG A 46 33.68 -1.14 5.81
C ARG A 46 33.78 -1.18 7.32
N ALA A 47 34.99 -1.28 7.87
CA ALA A 47 35.22 -1.28 9.32
C ALA A 47 34.78 0.04 9.99
N ARG A 48 35.08 1.19 9.37
CA ARG A 48 34.65 2.49 9.89
C ARG A 48 33.14 2.69 9.80
N LEU A 49 32.52 2.22 8.71
CA LEU A 49 31.07 2.29 8.54
C LEU A 49 30.35 1.43 9.58
N ALA A 50 30.78 0.18 9.76
CA ALA A 50 30.21 -0.71 10.79
C ALA A 50 30.33 -0.10 12.18
N ALA A 51 31.53 0.40 12.54
CA ALA A 51 31.74 1.07 13.82
C ALA A 51 30.88 2.35 13.98
N ALA A 52 30.64 3.10 12.90
CA ALA A 52 29.76 4.27 12.95
C ALA A 52 28.30 3.84 13.24
N LEU A 53 27.81 2.81 12.54
CA LEU A 53 26.45 2.26 12.73
C LEU A 53 26.25 1.69 14.13
N ASP A 54 27.24 1.00 14.70
CA ASP A 54 27.18 0.49 16.08
C ASP A 54 27.06 1.61 17.13
N ASN A 55 27.54 2.81 16.79
CA ASN A 55 27.44 4.00 17.65
C ASN A 55 26.19 4.85 17.39
N GLU A 56 25.37 4.51 16.38
CA GLU A 56 24.11 5.21 16.14
C GLU A 56 23.05 4.77 17.15
N LEU A 57 22.31 5.74 17.70
CA LEU A 57 21.15 5.44 18.54
C LEU A 57 20.12 4.74 17.66
N THR A 58 19.81 3.46 17.92
CA THR A 58 18.84 2.70 17.14
C THR A 58 17.53 3.49 17.08
N ILE A 59 17.22 4.06 15.92
CA ILE A 59 15.92 4.69 15.68
C ILE A 59 14.94 3.53 15.57
N VAL A 60 14.42 3.09 16.72
CA VAL A 60 13.32 2.14 16.77
C VAL A 60 12.11 2.89 16.22
N ALA A 61 11.89 2.78 14.90
CA ALA A 61 10.61 3.12 14.32
C ALA A 61 9.57 2.39 15.16
N ALA A 62 8.66 3.15 15.78
CA ALA A 62 7.64 2.59 16.66
C ALA A 62 7.00 1.40 15.93
N PRO A 63 6.89 0.21 16.58
CA PRO A 63 6.36 -0.96 15.93
C PRO A 63 5.04 -0.56 15.30
N ARG A 64 4.91 -0.78 13.98
CA ARG A 64 3.66 -0.54 13.25
C ARG A 64 2.62 -1.33 14.03
N LYS A 65 1.82 -0.65 14.86
CA LYS A 65 0.68 -1.28 15.52
C LYS A 65 -0.10 -1.86 14.36
N GLY A 66 -0.03 -3.18 14.19
CA GLY A 66 -0.80 -3.88 13.17
C GLY A 66 -2.20 -3.32 13.28
N ARG A 67 -2.81 -2.92 12.17
CA ARG A 67 -4.15 -2.32 12.15
C ARG A 67 -5.07 -3.30 12.85
N PHE A 68 -5.21 -3.16 14.18
CA PHE A 68 -5.86 -4.12 15.02
C PHE A 68 -7.31 -4.08 14.60
N SER A 69 -7.71 -5.18 13.99
CA SER A 69 -9.06 -5.71 13.96
C SER A 69 -10.13 -4.64 13.77
N ARG A 70 -10.49 -4.40 12.50
CA ARG A 70 -11.85 -3.90 12.22
C ARG A 70 -12.81 -4.79 13.02
N PRO A 71 -13.63 -4.20 13.89
CA PRO A 71 -14.30 -5.00 14.89
C PRO A 71 -15.35 -5.87 14.20
N ALA A 72 -15.33 -7.18 14.48
CA ALA A 72 -16.11 -8.21 13.77
C ALA A 72 -17.63 -7.93 13.73
N TRP A 73 -18.15 -7.10 14.65
CA TRP A 73 -19.55 -6.65 14.65
C TRP A 73 -19.94 -5.84 13.40
N ARG A 74 -18.98 -5.24 12.69
CA ARG A 74 -19.24 -4.57 11.41
C ARG A 74 -19.40 -5.57 10.26
N LEU A 75 -18.85 -6.78 10.40
CA LEU A 75 -18.97 -7.85 9.38
C LEU A 75 -20.32 -8.59 9.49
N SER A 76 -20.91 -8.67 10.69
CA SER A 76 -22.25 -9.24 10.89
C SER A 76 -23.39 -8.36 10.33
N LEU A 77 -23.13 -7.08 10.06
CA LEU A 77 -24.16 -6.15 9.61
C LEU A 77 -24.60 -6.39 8.16
N SER A 78 -23.68 -6.85 7.30
CA SER A 78 -23.98 -7.14 5.89
C SER A 78 -24.95 -8.31 5.73
N GLY A 79 -24.85 -9.34 6.59
CA GLY A 79 -25.80 -10.47 6.60
C GLY A 79 -27.19 -10.06 7.09
N ALA A 80 -27.25 -9.24 8.15
CA ALA A 80 -28.51 -8.73 8.68
C ALA A 80 -29.25 -7.82 7.67
N ALA A 81 -28.51 -6.97 6.95
CA ALA A 81 -29.08 -6.11 5.91
C ALA A 81 -29.73 -6.92 4.77
N MET A 82 -29.07 -7.98 4.32
CA MET A 82 -29.62 -8.88 3.29
C MET A 82 -30.89 -9.59 3.79
N ALA A 83 -30.89 -10.10 5.01
CA ALA A 83 -32.07 -10.76 5.59
C ALA A 83 -33.27 -9.80 5.73
N ALA A 84 -33.03 -8.57 6.17
CA ALA A 84 -34.07 -7.54 6.27
C ALA A 84 -34.63 -7.15 4.89
N ALA A 85 -33.79 -7.05 3.86
CA ALA A 85 -34.22 -6.77 2.49
C ALA A 85 -35.08 -7.90 1.91
N VAL A 86 -34.71 -9.16 2.13
CA VAL A 86 -35.52 -10.30 1.67
C VAL A 86 -36.85 -10.35 2.43
N ALA A 87 -36.85 -10.12 3.74
CA ALA A 87 -38.07 -10.09 4.54
C ALA A 87 -39.03 -8.97 4.11
N SER A 88 -38.53 -7.78 3.78
CA SER A 88 -39.37 -6.67 3.29
C SER A 88 -39.95 -6.96 1.90
N VAL A 89 -39.18 -7.58 0.99
CA VAL A 89 -39.69 -8.03 -0.31
C VAL A 89 -40.80 -9.08 -0.13
N VAL A 90 -40.62 -10.06 0.75
CA VAL A 90 -41.64 -11.09 1.02
C VAL A 90 -42.91 -10.48 1.61
N TRP A 91 -42.79 -9.53 2.54
CA TRP A 91 -43.94 -8.82 3.12
C TRP A 91 -44.72 -8.01 2.08
N VAL A 92 -44.03 -7.33 1.17
CA VAL A 92 -44.67 -6.58 0.07
C VAL A 92 -45.29 -7.52 -0.97
N ALA A 93 -44.68 -8.68 -1.22
CA ALA A 93 -45.16 -9.65 -2.21
C ALA A 93 -46.27 -10.59 -1.69
N GLN A 94 -46.49 -10.67 -0.37
CA GLN A 94 -47.56 -11.46 0.25
C GLN A 94 -48.95 -11.30 -0.42
N PRO A 95 -49.45 -10.08 -0.70
CA PRO A 95 -50.73 -9.91 -1.41
C PRO A 95 -50.72 -10.44 -2.85
N LEU A 96 -49.57 -10.49 -3.54
CA LEU A 96 -49.46 -11.02 -4.90
C LEU A 96 -49.48 -12.55 -4.94
N LEU A 97 -48.92 -13.21 -3.92
CA LEU A 97 -48.86 -14.68 -3.82
C LEU A 97 -50.19 -15.27 -3.31
N GLY A 98 -50.93 -14.50 -2.51
CA GLY A 98 -52.22 -14.86 -1.92
C GLY A 98 -53.44 -14.45 -2.76
N GLY A 99 -53.40 -14.58 -4.09
CA GLY A 99 -54.59 -14.64 -4.97
C GLY A 99 -55.76 -13.68 -4.67
N GLY A 100 -55.49 -12.43 -4.30
CA GLY A 100 -56.51 -11.43 -3.94
C GLY A 100 -56.49 -10.24 -4.90
N SER A 101 -57.56 -10.06 -5.66
CA SER A 101 -57.77 -9.02 -6.65
C SER A 101 -57.45 -7.59 -6.18
N ALA A 102 -56.81 -6.81 -7.07
CA ALA A 102 -56.27 -5.46 -6.91
C ALA A 102 -57.31 -4.36 -6.57
N PRO A 103 -56.85 -3.11 -6.34
CA PRO A 103 -56.84 -2.20 -7.49
C PRO A 103 -55.51 -1.45 -7.71
N SER A 104 -55.33 -1.13 -8.99
CA SER A 104 -54.27 -0.33 -9.61
C SER A 104 -53.89 0.93 -8.83
N GLN A 105 -52.60 1.09 -8.49
CA GLN A 105 -52.00 2.38 -8.19
C GLN A 105 -50.72 2.59 -9.00
N GLU A 106 -50.76 3.65 -9.79
CA GLU A 106 -49.74 4.22 -10.66
C GLU A 106 -48.29 4.09 -10.16
N THR A 107 -47.47 3.45 -10.99
CA THR A 107 -46.02 3.59 -11.01
C THR A 107 -45.60 5.05 -11.22
N ARG A 108 -45.20 5.73 -10.15
CA ARG A 108 -44.41 6.97 -10.24
C ARG A 108 -42.92 6.63 -10.15
N VAL A 109 -42.26 6.59 -11.30
CA VAL A 109 -40.80 6.55 -11.42
C VAL A 109 -40.25 7.90 -10.96
N ILE A 110 -39.56 7.94 -9.81
CA ILE A 110 -38.62 9.02 -9.47
C ILE A 110 -37.22 8.45 -9.68
N ALA A 111 -36.72 8.62 -10.90
CA ALA A 111 -35.30 8.51 -11.18
C ALA A 111 -34.69 9.90 -11.03
N ASP A 112 -34.11 10.17 -9.86
CA ASP A 112 -33.00 11.11 -9.74
C ASP A 112 -32.02 10.54 -8.71
N ALA A 113 -31.09 9.75 -9.22
CA ALA A 113 -29.90 9.34 -8.51
C ALA A 113 -28.74 10.15 -9.11
N THR A 114 -28.65 11.41 -8.71
CA THR A 114 -27.42 12.18 -8.81
C THR A 114 -26.39 11.48 -7.91
N PRO A 115 -25.21 11.05 -8.40
CA PRO A 115 -24.17 10.55 -7.52
C PRO A 115 -23.51 11.74 -6.81
N ALA A 116 -24.19 12.27 -5.79
CA ALA A 116 -23.61 13.15 -4.79
C ALA A 116 -22.82 12.29 -3.80
N ALA A 117 -21.75 11.64 -4.27
CA ALA A 117 -20.84 10.88 -3.42
C ALA A 117 -19.48 10.65 -4.10
N SER A 118 -18.78 11.73 -4.46
CA SER A 118 -17.31 11.69 -4.60
C SER A 118 -16.63 13.00 -4.16
N ALA A 119 -17.36 13.91 -3.51
CA ALA A 119 -16.77 15.11 -2.89
C ALA A 119 -16.27 14.86 -1.45
N ALA A 120 -16.55 13.69 -0.88
CA ALA A 120 -16.28 13.39 0.54
C ALA A 120 -14.91 12.73 0.80
N ASP A 121 -14.26 12.16 -0.23
CA ASP A 121 -12.93 11.52 -0.09
C ASP A 121 -11.77 12.49 -0.34
N GLU A 122 -12.06 13.66 -0.88
CA GLU A 122 -11.07 14.66 -1.21
C GLU A 122 -10.38 15.34 0.00
N PRO A 123 -11.06 15.63 1.14
CA PRO A 123 -10.36 16.15 2.31
C PRO A 123 -9.43 15.10 2.94
N VAL A 124 -9.85 13.83 2.99
CA VAL A 124 -9.02 12.74 3.58
C VAL A 124 -7.81 12.44 2.70
N LEU A 125 -7.97 12.47 1.38
CA LEU A 125 -6.87 12.33 0.45
C LEU A 125 -5.89 13.50 0.55
N ARG A 126 -6.40 14.74 0.69
CA ARG A 126 -5.56 15.93 0.85
C ARG A 126 -4.77 15.92 2.15
N ASP A 127 -5.41 15.58 3.27
CA ASP A 127 -4.75 15.45 4.57
C ASP A 127 -3.68 14.34 4.53
N TYR A 128 -3.98 13.23 3.85
CA TYR A 128 -3.02 12.15 3.64
C TYR A 128 -1.83 12.58 2.78
N LEU A 129 -2.06 13.31 1.68
CA LEU A 129 -1.00 13.81 0.81
C LEU A 129 -0.13 14.86 1.52
N GLU A 130 -0.73 15.75 2.31
CA GLU A 130 0.00 16.74 3.09
C GLU A 130 0.87 16.08 4.16
N ALA A 131 0.34 15.10 4.89
CA ALA A 131 1.11 14.31 5.85
C ALA A 131 2.24 13.52 5.17
N HIS A 132 1.98 12.97 3.98
CA HIS A 132 3.00 12.25 3.20
C HIS A 132 4.11 13.20 2.71
N MET A 133 3.75 14.41 2.28
CA MET A 133 4.70 15.45 1.86
C MET A 133 5.55 15.98 3.01
N GLN A 134 4.98 16.12 4.21
CA GLN A 134 5.74 16.51 5.41
C GLN A 134 6.74 15.42 5.83
N MET A 135 6.39 14.15 5.64
CA MET A 135 7.22 13.01 6.04
C MET A 135 8.35 12.72 5.03
N ALA A 136 8.12 12.99 3.74
CA ALA A 136 9.12 12.80 2.68
C ALA A 136 10.23 13.88 2.67
N GLY A 137 10.09 14.93 3.50
CA GLY A 137 11.03 16.05 3.55
C GLY A 137 11.07 16.86 2.24
N PRO A 138 11.74 18.02 2.20
CA PRO A 138 11.95 18.76 0.96
C PRO A 138 13.01 18.06 0.12
N SER A 139 12.70 16.87 -0.42
CA SER A 139 13.48 16.28 -1.49
C SER A 139 13.20 17.11 -2.74
N ALA A 140 14.07 18.09 -2.98
CA ALA A 140 14.10 18.85 -4.21
C ALA A 140 14.04 17.89 -5.39
N ILE A 141 12.89 17.82 -6.06
CA ILE A 141 12.79 17.28 -7.41
C ILE A 141 13.72 18.16 -8.24
N ARG A 142 14.98 17.74 -8.39
CA ARG A 142 15.89 18.31 -9.36
C ARG A 142 15.31 17.96 -10.71
N GLN A 143 14.53 18.88 -11.28
CA GLN A 143 14.09 18.76 -12.65
C GLN A 143 15.34 18.68 -13.53
N VAL A 144 15.60 17.50 -14.08
CA VAL A 144 16.63 17.32 -15.11
C VAL A 144 15.92 17.62 -16.43
N SER A 145 16.16 18.81 -16.98
CA SER A 145 15.76 19.11 -18.35
C SER A 145 16.65 18.28 -19.28
N PHE A 146 16.05 17.33 -20.00
CA PHE A 146 16.69 16.73 -21.15
C PHE A 146 16.76 17.80 -22.24
N ASP A 147 17.96 18.30 -22.51
CA ASP A 147 18.23 19.04 -23.74
C ASP A 147 18.26 18.00 -24.87
N LEU A 148 17.17 17.91 -25.63
CA LEU A 148 17.16 17.17 -26.88
C LEU A 148 18.02 17.96 -27.87
N GLY A 149 19.32 17.64 -27.85
CA GLY A 149 20.27 18.14 -28.84
C GLY A 149 19.72 17.90 -30.24
N ALA A 150 19.28 18.99 -30.88
CA ALA A 150 18.90 18.99 -32.28
C ALA A 150 20.15 18.61 -33.10
N GLY A 151 20.01 17.48 -33.80
CA GLY A 151 21.02 16.94 -34.69
C GLY A 151 21.44 17.94 -35.76
N ARG A 152 22.71 17.82 -36.12
CA ARG A 152 23.36 18.48 -37.24
C ARG A 152 22.93 17.86 -38.56
#